data_AF-A0A6H2HA62-F1
#
_entry.id   AF-A0A6H2HA62-F1
#
_cell.length_a   1.000
_cell.length_b   1.000
_cell.length_c   1.000
_cell.angle_alpha   90.00
_cell.angle_beta   90.00
_cell.angle_gamma   90.00
#
_symmetry.space_group_name_H-M   'P 1'
#
loop_
_entity.id
_entity.type
_entity.pdbx_description
1 polymer ?
#
loop_
_entity_poly.entity_id
_entity_poly.type
_entity_poly.pdbx_seq_one_letter_code
_entity_poly.pdbx_strand_id
1 'polypeptide(L)'
;MHFIAEVAAVLARSKPDEAQDDLLDLIAIERRTVESPMFYARAVALATHLKHHLFDSLYHALALETPGAIFVTADRCYFDKAQHLGQIAWLADFVVT
;
A
#
# COMPACT_ATOMS: atom_id res chain seq x y z
N MET A 1 3.69 -7.41 4.94
CA MET A 1 5.08 -7.19 5.43
C MET A 1 5.83 -6.03 4.75
N HIS A 2 5.43 -5.50 3.58
CA HIS A 2 6.27 -4.57 2.79
C HIS A 2 6.24 -3.08 3.21
N PHE A 3 5.15 -2.59 3.81
CA PHE A 3 4.97 -1.18 4.16
C PHE A 3 6.12 -0.55 4.97
N ILE A 4 6.59 -1.22 6.02
CA ILE A 4 7.69 -0.68 6.86
C ILE A 4 8.96 -0.54 6.05
N ALA A 5 9.27 -1.52 5.20
CA ALA A 5 10.48 -1.47 4.38
C ALA A 5 10.41 -0.34 3.34
N GLU A 6 9.25 -0.13 2.73
CA GLU A 6 9.03 0.94 1.75
C GLU A 6 9.17 2.32 2.41
N VAL A 7 8.52 2.54 3.56
CA VAL A 7 8.63 3.82 4.28
C VAL A 7 10.04 4.01 4.83
N ALA A 8 10.68 2.97 5.38
CA ALA A 8 12.06 3.04 5.84
C ALA A 8 13.04 3.44 4.72
N ALA A 9 12.83 2.94 3.50
CA ALA A 9 13.63 3.34 2.34
C ALA A 9 13.43 4.82 1.96
N VAL A 10 12.22 5.35 2.15
CA VAL A 10 11.96 6.79 1.99
C VAL A 10 12.64 7.59 3.09
N LEU A 11 12.50 7.20 4.35
CA LEU A 11 13.14 7.85 5.49
C LEU A 11 14.66 7.90 5.33
N ALA A 12 15.28 6.77 5.00
CA ALA A 12 16.73 6.68 4.78
C ALA A 12 17.22 7.61 3.65
N ARG A 13 16.41 7.83 2.60
CA ARG A 13 16.75 8.70 1.48
C ARG A 13 16.48 10.18 1.77
N SER A 14 15.39 10.48 2.46
CA SER A 14 14.86 11.85 2.59
C SER A 14 15.22 12.53 3.91
N LYS A 15 15.45 11.76 4.98
CA LYS A 15 15.78 12.26 6.33
C LYS A 15 16.86 11.35 6.98
N PRO A 16 18.04 11.17 6.37
CA PRO A 16 19.02 10.16 6.81
C PRO A 16 19.44 10.29 8.27
N ASP A 17 19.54 11.52 8.79
CA ASP A 17 19.97 11.78 10.18
C ASP A 17 18.91 11.40 11.23
N GLU A 18 17.62 11.44 10.85
CA GLU A 18 16.47 11.14 11.72
C GLU A 18 15.85 9.76 11.41
N ALA A 19 16.29 9.09 10.35
CA ALA A 19 15.63 7.91 9.79
C ALA A 19 15.51 6.74 10.77
N GLN A 20 16.47 6.57 11.68
CA GLN A 20 16.43 5.53 12.71
C GLN A 20 15.31 5.79 13.72
N ASP A 21 15.24 7.01 14.24
CA ASP A 21 14.22 7.40 15.23
C ASP A 21 12.83 7.40 14.59
N ASP A 22 12.68 7.97 13.39
CA ASP A 22 11.43 7.96 12.63
C ASP A 22 10.95 6.52 12.30
N LEU A 23 11.88 5.59 12.05
CA LEU A 23 11.54 4.18 11.85
C LEU A 23 11.01 3.52 13.12
N LEU A 24 11.59 3.83 14.29
CA LEU A 24 11.10 3.30 15.56
C LEU A 24 9.69 3.80 15.85
N ASP A 25 9.43 5.09 15.61
CA ASP A 25 8.11 5.68 15.72
C ASP A 25 7.11 5.00 14.77
N LEU A 26 7.50 4.78 13.50
CA LEU A 26 6.68 4.06 12.52
C LEU A 26 6.34 2.63 12.95
N ILE A 27 7.32 1.89 13.51
CA ILE A 27 7.13 0.52 13.98
C ILE A 27 6.17 0.49 15.17
N ALA A 28 6.16 1.53 16.01
CA ALA A 28 5.29 1.64 17.16
C ALA A 28 3.82 1.93 16.82
N ILE A 29 3.51 2.35 15.57
CA ILE A 29 2.12 2.58 15.13
C ILE A 29 1.33 1.26 15.17
N GLU A 30 0.19 1.28 15.88
CA GLU A 30 -0.71 0.14 15.93
C GLU A 30 -1.25 -0.19 14.54
N ARG A 31 -1.07 -1.44 14.13
CA ARG A 31 -1.52 -1.94 12.83
C ARG A 31 -1.83 -3.42 12.89
N ARG A 32 -2.77 -3.86 12.06
CA ARG A 32 -3.05 -5.27 11.84
C ARG A 32 -2.36 -5.71 10.56
N THR A 33 -1.56 -6.77 10.65
CA THR A 33 -1.00 -7.43 9.47
C THR A 33 -1.82 -8.69 9.19
N VAL A 34 -2.21 -8.88 7.94
CA VAL A 34 -2.89 -10.09 7.48
C VAL A 34 -2.01 -10.73 6.41
N GLU A 35 -1.75 -12.02 6.54
CA GLU A 35 -0.99 -12.79 5.56
C GLU A 35 -1.88 -13.91 5.04
N SER A 36 -2.08 -13.93 3.72
CA SER A 36 -2.84 -14.98 3.04
C SER A 36 -2.25 -15.19 1.64
N PRO A 37 -2.04 -16.44 1.21
CA PRO A 37 -1.64 -16.75 -0.17
C PRO A 37 -2.61 -16.18 -1.22
N MET A 38 -3.89 -16.00 -0.86
CA MET A 38 -4.89 -15.43 -1.76
C MET A 38 -4.56 -14.00 -2.19
N PHE A 39 -3.98 -13.19 -1.28
CA PHE A 39 -3.60 -11.81 -1.60
C PHE A 39 -2.48 -11.78 -2.64
N TYR A 40 -1.52 -12.71 -2.56
CA TYR A 40 -0.46 -12.83 -3.56
C TYR A 40 -1.00 -13.25 -4.92
N ALA A 41 -1.90 -14.24 -4.97
CA ALA A 41 -2.53 -14.67 -6.21
C ALA A 41 -3.29 -13.52 -6.88
N ARG A 42 -4.08 -12.76 -6.11
CA ARG A 42 -4.79 -11.57 -6.59
C ARG A 42 -3.83 -10.49 -7.05
N ALA A 43 -2.77 -10.21 -6.29
CA ALA A 43 -1.79 -9.18 -6.63
C ALA A 43 -1.04 -9.51 -7.94
N VAL A 44 -0.70 -10.77 -8.19
CA VAL A 44 -0.09 -11.20 -9.46
C VAL A 44 -1.04 -10.96 -10.64
N ALA A 45 -2.33 -11.27 -10.47
CA ALA A 45 -3.33 -11.01 -11.49
C ALA A 45 -3.46 -9.50 -11.78
N LEU A 46 -3.53 -8.67 -10.74
CA LEU A 46 -3.56 -7.20 -10.87
C LEU A 46 -2.31 -6.64 -11.55
N ALA A 47 -1.13 -7.04 -11.09
CA ALA A 47 0.15 -6.60 -11.64
C ALA A 47 0.28 -6.91 -13.13
N THR A 48 -0.15 -8.12 -13.53
CA THR A 48 -0.16 -8.55 -14.93
C THR A 48 -1.15 -7.74 -15.76
N HIS A 49 -2.38 -7.59 -15.27
CA HIS A 49 -3.45 -6.89 -15.99
C HIS A 49 -3.16 -5.39 -16.16
N LEU A 50 -2.74 -4.73 -15.08
CA LEU A 50 -2.49 -3.29 -15.04
C LEU A 50 -1.08 -2.92 -15.54
N LYS A 51 -0.22 -3.92 -15.82
CA LYS A 51 1.20 -3.74 -16.13
C LYS A 51 1.85 -2.80 -15.12
N HIS A 52 1.76 -3.18 -13.85
CA HIS A 52 2.26 -2.41 -12.73
C HIS A 52 3.03 -3.32 -11.76
N HIS A 53 3.87 -2.72 -10.91
CA HIS A 53 4.64 -3.46 -9.92
C HIS A 53 3.73 -4.26 -8.97
N LEU A 54 4.24 -5.43 -8.57
CA LEU A 54 3.55 -6.34 -7.67
C LEU A 54 3.34 -5.73 -6.28
N PHE A 55 4.31 -4.96 -5.79
CA PHE A 55 4.24 -4.35 -4.45
C PHE A 55 3.08 -3.36 -4.33
N ASP A 56 2.89 -2.46 -5.30
CA ASP A 56 1.72 -1.58 -5.34
C ASP A 56 0.41 -2.38 -5.47
N SER A 57 0.44 -3.47 -6.23
CA SER A 57 -0.71 -4.35 -6.42
C SER A 57 -1.10 -5.16 -5.20
N LEU A 58 -0.18 -5.40 -4.25
CA LEU A 58 -0.46 -6.15 -3.01
C LEU A 58 -1.42 -5.40 -2.09
N TYR A 59 -1.28 -4.08 -1.99
CA TYR A 59 -2.18 -3.27 -1.16
C TYR A 59 -3.60 -3.25 -1.71
N HIS A 60 -3.74 -3.12 -3.03
CA HIS A 60 -5.04 -3.15 -3.67
C HIS A 60 -5.67 -4.56 -3.60
N ALA A 61 -4.88 -5.62 -3.78
CA ALA A 61 -5.34 -6.99 -3.58
C ALA A 61 -5.88 -7.22 -2.17
N LEU A 62 -5.18 -6.73 -1.14
CA LEU A 62 -5.65 -6.82 0.25
C LEU A 62 -7.00 -6.12 0.43
N ALA A 63 -7.17 -4.92 -0.13
CA ALA A 63 -8.44 -4.19 -0.05
C ALA A 63 -9.57 -4.96 -0.75
N LEU A 64 -9.33 -5.46 -1.97
CA LEU A 64 -10.33 -6.21 -2.75
C LEU A 64 -10.80 -7.51 -2.08
N GLU A 65 -9.92 -8.15 -1.32
CA GLU A 65 -10.21 -9.40 -0.61
C GLU A 65 -10.69 -9.18 0.83
N THR A 66 -10.74 -7.92 1.30
CA THR A 66 -11.17 -7.57 2.66
C THR A 66 -12.45 -6.72 2.61
N PRO A 67 -13.60 -7.24 3.05
CA PRO A 67 -14.85 -6.50 3.04
C PRO A 67 -14.75 -5.15 3.77
N GLY A 68 -15.14 -4.07 3.09
CA GLY A 68 -15.13 -2.72 3.64
C GLY A 68 -13.75 -2.04 3.71
N ALA A 69 -12.68 -2.73 3.30
CA ALA A 69 -11.36 -2.11 3.20
C ALA A 69 -11.26 -1.22 1.96
N ILE A 70 -10.49 -0.14 2.09
CA ILE A 70 -10.18 0.80 1.00
C ILE A 70 -8.66 0.92 0.93
N PHE A 71 -8.08 0.69 -0.25
CA PHE A 71 -6.69 1.00 -0.52
C PHE A 71 -6.53 2.49 -0.80
N VAL A 72 -5.86 3.21 0.09
CA VAL A 72 -5.58 4.64 -0.09
C VAL A 72 -4.17 4.79 -0.66
N THR A 73 -4.02 5.51 -1.78
CA THR A 73 -2.72 5.67 -2.43
C THR A 73 -2.44 7.10 -2.89
N ALA A 74 -1.17 7.50 -2.77
CA ALA A 74 -0.62 8.72 -3.38
C ALA A 74 0.06 8.44 -4.73
N ASP A 75 0.13 7.17 -5.17
CA ASP A 75 0.60 6.84 -6.51
C ASP A 75 -0.53 7.08 -7.53
N ARG A 76 -0.42 8.22 -8.23
CA ARG A 76 -1.39 8.60 -9.25
C ARG A 76 -1.37 7.66 -10.46
N CYS A 77 -0.21 7.14 -10.83
CA CYS A 77 -0.06 6.22 -11.96
C CYS A 77 -0.79 4.90 -11.68
N TYR A 78 -0.67 4.37 -10.46
CA TYR A 78 -1.44 3.20 -10.04
C TYR A 78 -2.94 3.51 -9.98
N PHE A 79 -3.33 4.62 -9.32
CA PHE A 79 -4.73 5.01 -9.17
C PHE A 79 -5.45 5.13 -10.51
N ASP A 80 -4.87 5.85 -11.47
CA ASP A 80 -5.50 6.08 -12.78
C ASP A 80 -5.74 4.77 -13.53
N LYS A 81 -4.83 3.80 -13.40
CA LYS A 81 -4.97 2.46 -13.98
C LYS A 81 -6.02 1.62 -13.25
N ALA A 82 -6.15 1.75 -11.93
CA ALA A 82 -6.84 0.78 -11.09
C ALA A 82 -8.22 1.22 -10.56
N GLN A 83 -8.54 2.52 -10.59
CA GLN A 83 -9.74 3.09 -9.95
C GLN A 83 -11.06 2.41 -10.35
N HIS A 84 -11.16 1.95 -11.60
CA HIS A 84 -12.34 1.28 -12.12
C HIS A 84 -12.60 -0.10 -11.49
N LEU A 85 -11.64 -0.67 -10.76
CA LEU A 85 -11.76 -1.95 -10.06
C LEU A 85 -12.42 -1.82 -8.67
N GLY A 86 -12.59 -0.59 -8.16
CA GLY A 86 -13.18 -0.32 -6.85
C GLY A 86 -12.22 -0.50 -5.67
N GLN A 87 -12.70 -0.25 -4.45
CA GLN A 87 -11.94 -0.38 -3.18
C GLN A 87 -10.57 0.31 -3.17
N ILE A 88 -10.46 1.43 -3.88
CA ILE A 88 -9.29 2.28 -3.93
C ILE A 88 -9.73 3.75 -3.83
N ALA A 89 -8.96 4.56 -3.12
CA ALA A 89 -9.17 5.99 -2.99
C ALA A 89 -7.88 6.77 -3.26
N TRP A 90 -8.04 7.93 -3.90
CA TRP A 90 -6.95 8.88 -4.08
C TRP A 90 -6.67 9.58 -2.75
N LEU A 91 -5.42 9.57 -2.29
CA LEU A 91 -5.07 10.11 -0.96
C LEU A 91 -5.52 11.56 -0.78
N ALA A 92 -5.41 12.41 -1.81
CA ALA A 92 -5.78 13.81 -1.67
C ALA A 92 -7.28 14.05 -1.45
N ASP A 93 -8.12 13.09 -1.87
CA ASP A 93 -9.58 13.15 -1.73
C ASP A 93 -10.10 12.26 -0.59
N PHE A 94 -9.19 11.55 0.10
CA PHE A 94 -9.57 10.58 1.12
C PHE A 94 -9.90 11.28 2.44
N VAL A 95 -11.16 11.10 2.88
CA VAL A 95 -11.64 11.58 4.17
C VAL A 95 -11.94 10.37 5.05
N VAL A 96 -11.36 10.35 6.26
CA VAL A 96 -11.72 9.37 7.28
C VAL A 96 -13.06 9.79 7.87
N THR A 97 -14.12 9.07 7.53
CA THR A 97 -15.43 9.17 8.19
C THR A 97 -15.49 8.36 9.47
#